data_AF-A0A258YY92-F1
#
_entry.id   AF-A0A258YY92-F1
#
_cell.length_a   1.000
_cell.length_b   1.000
_cell.length_c   1.000
_cell.angle_alpha   90.00
_cell.angle_beta   90.00
_cell.angle_gamma   90.00
#
_symmetry.space_group_name_H-M   'P 1'
#
loop_
_entity.id
_entity.type
_entity.pdbx_description
1 polymer ?
#
loop_
_entity_poly.entity_id
_entity_poly.type
_entity_poly.pdbx_seq_one_letter_code
_entity_poly.pdbx_strand_id
1 'polypeptide(L)'
;MPQGNPANRRYLYFAAKADVEGFNDVASVFRSTAEGETGHAHGHLEYLEKCGDPATGMAFGPTADNLKTAIAGETHEYTDMYPGMAKDARSEGFDEIADWFETLAKAERSHANKFQKTLDSLGA
;
A
#
# COMPACT_ATOMS: atom_id res chain seq x y z
N MET A 1 2.18 -12.95 7.59
CA MET A 1 0.99 -12.37 8.25
C MET A 1 0.03 -11.91 7.16
N PRO A 2 -1.30 -12.00 7.33
CA PRO A 2 -2.21 -11.56 6.28
C PRO A 2 -2.08 -10.04 6.17
N GLN A 3 -1.69 -9.57 4.99
CA GLN A 3 -1.79 -8.15 4.64
C GLN A 3 -3.25 -7.71 4.88
N GLY A 4 -3.46 -6.52 5.46
CA GLY A 4 -4.77 -6.06 5.89
C GLY A 4 -5.85 -6.21 4.81
N ASN A 5 -7.09 -6.48 5.21
CA ASN A 5 -8.21 -6.65 4.29
C ASN A 5 -8.33 -5.42 3.35
N PRO A 6 -8.10 -5.56 2.03
CA PRO A 6 -8.09 -4.42 1.11
C PRO A 6 -9.50 -3.96 0.73
N ALA A 7 -10.48 -4.10 1.64
CA ALA A 7 -11.90 -3.83 1.38
C ALA A 7 -12.13 -2.41 0.85
N ASN A 8 -11.51 -1.39 1.47
CA ASN A 8 -11.57 -0.01 0.98
C ASN A 8 -11.13 0.09 -0.49
N ARG A 9 -9.92 -0.40 -0.83
CA ARG A 9 -9.36 -0.30 -2.18
C ARG A 9 -10.19 -1.09 -3.20
N ARG A 10 -10.74 -2.24 -2.81
CA ARG A 10 -11.65 -3.04 -3.64
C ARG A 10 -12.94 -2.30 -3.93
N TYR A 11 -13.58 -1.72 -2.91
CA TYR A 11 -14.84 -1.00 -3.08
C TYR A 11 -14.68 0.27 -3.93
N LEU A 12 -13.56 0.99 -3.80
CA LEU A 12 -13.27 2.10 -4.72
C LEU A 12 -13.09 1.63 -6.17
N TYR A 13 -12.43 0.49 -6.39
CA TYR A 13 -12.32 -0.11 -7.73
C TYR A 13 -13.70 -0.55 -8.28
N PHE A 14 -14.54 -1.16 -7.44
CA PHE A 14 -15.89 -1.57 -7.83
C PHE A 14 -16.79 -0.36 -8.13
N ALA A 15 -16.67 0.72 -7.36
CA ALA A 15 -17.37 1.97 -7.66
C ALA A 15 -17.00 2.50 -9.05
N ALA A 16 -15.71 2.50 -9.39
CA ALA A 16 -15.25 2.95 -10.71
C ALA A 16 -15.82 2.09 -11.85
N LYS A 17 -15.98 0.78 -11.64
CA LYS A 17 -16.65 -0.10 -12.61
C LYS A 17 -18.13 0.22 -12.74
N ALA A 18 -18.83 0.40 -11.61
CA ALA A 18 -20.24 0.78 -11.60
C ALA A 18 -20.50 2.14 -12.29
N ASP A 19 -19.59 3.12 -12.17
CA ASP A 19 -19.69 4.38 -12.92
C ASP A 19 -19.65 4.16 -14.44
N VAL A 20 -18.70 3.35 -14.92
CA VAL A 20 -18.54 3.03 -16.35
C VAL A 20 -19.77 2.32 -16.90
N GLU A 21 -20.40 1.49 -16.07
CA GLU A 21 -21.64 0.77 -16.40
C GLU A 21 -22.91 1.62 -16.28
N GLY A 22 -22.82 2.83 -15.71
CA GLY A 22 -23.93 3.76 -15.52
C GLY A 22 -24.78 3.51 -14.26
N PHE A 23 -24.32 2.66 -13.34
CA PHE A 23 -24.99 2.35 -12.08
C PHE A 23 -24.58 3.33 -10.96
N ASN A 24 -24.95 4.60 -11.11
CA ASN A 24 -24.54 5.68 -10.20
C ASN A 24 -24.87 5.41 -8.73
N ASP A 25 -26.07 4.88 -8.44
CA ASP A 25 -26.49 4.58 -7.05
C ASP A 25 -25.63 3.47 -6.44
N VAL A 26 -25.28 2.44 -7.23
CA VAL A 26 -24.41 1.34 -6.79
C VAL A 26 -22.99 1.87 -6.53
N ALA A 27 -22.48 2.71 -7.42
CA ALA A 27 -21.18 3.34 -7.24
C ALA A 27 -21.14 4.19 -5.96
N SER A 28 -22.22 4.91 -5.65
CA SER A 28 -22.36 5.69 -4.40
C SER A 28 -22.29 4.81 -3.16
N VAL A 29 -22.99 3.67 -3.15
CA VAL A 29 -22.97 2.70 -2.04
C VAL A 29 -21.57 2.13 -1.83
N PHE A 30 -20.86 1.77 -2.92
CA PHE A 30 -19.49 1.28 -2.79
C PHE A 30 -18.54 2.34 -2.23
N ARG A 31 -18.65 3.59 -2.65
CA ARG A 31 -17.82 4.69 -2.11
C ARG A 31 -18.06 4.93 -0.63
N SER A 32 -19.32 5.03 -0.21
CA SER A 32 -19.64 5.26 1.21
C SER A 32 -19.19 4.09 2.10
N THR A 33 -19.30 2.86 1.58
CA THR A 33 -18.78 1.68 2.27
C THR A 33 -17.26 1.73 2.36
N ALA A 34 -16.56 2.12 1.28
CA ALA A 34 -15.10 2.28 1.29
C ALA A 34 -14.64 3.30 2.34
N GLU A 35 -15.34 4.43 2.49
CA GLU A 35 -15.07 5.41 3.54
C GLU A 35 -15.21 4.82 4.94
N GLY A 36 -16.26 4.02 5.18
CA GLY A 36 -16.42 3.26 6.43
C GLY A 36 -15.25 2.32 6.72
N GLU A 37 -14.78 1.57 5.71
CA GLU A 37 -13.64 0.67 5.86
C GLU A 37 -12.32 1.40 6.13
N THR A 38 -12.14 2.63 5.65
CA THR A 38 -11.00 3.48 6.05
C THR A 38 -11.05 3.77 7.55
N GLY A 39 -12.24 4.09 8.08
CA GLY A 39 -12.44 4.31 9.52
C GLY A 39 -12.08 3.07 10.34
N HIS A 40 -12.52 1.88 9.90
CA HIS A 40 -12.16 0.62 10.55
C HIS A 40 -10.63 0.39 10.55
N ALA A 41 -9.96 0.63 9.42
CA ALA A 41 -8.52 0.45 9.31
C ALA A 41 -7.74 1.41 10.22
N HIS A 42 -8.13 2.69 10.27
CA HIS A 42 -7.49 3.67 11.18
C HIS A 42 -7.71 3.28 12.65
N GLY A 43 -8.91 2.85 13.03
CA GLY A 43 -9.18 2.37 14.39
C GLY A 43 -8.27 1.21 14.78
N HIS A 44 -8.00 0.26 13.89
CA HIS A 44 -7.02 -0.82 14.16
C HIS A 44 -5.60 -0.28 14.34
N LEU A 45 -5.18 0.68 13.50
CA LEU A 45 -3.83 1.27 13.57
C LEU A 45 -3.60 2.01 14.89
N GLU A 46 -4.60 2.71 15.43
CA GLU A 46 -4.49 3.38 16.75
C GLU A 46 -4.16 2.40 17.88
N TYR A 47 -4.69 1.17 17.83
CA TYR A 47 -4.33 0.12 18.81
C TYR A 47 -2.95 -0.48 18.54
N LEU A 48 -2.61 -0.70 17.27
CA LEU A 48 -1.33 -1.27 16.86
C LEU A 48 -0.15 -0.33 17.10
N GLU A 49 -0.37 0.99 17.15
CA GLU A 49 0.69 2.00 17.38
C GLU A 49 1.53 1.67 18.63
N LYS A 50 0.88 1.12 19.66
CA LYS A 50 1.52 0.72 20.93
C LYS A 50 2.38 -0.53 20.81
N CYS A 51 2.21 -1.30 19.75
CA CYS A 51 2.86 -2.59 19.52
C CYS A 51 3.91 -2.53 18.40
N GLY A 52 3.80 -1.54 17.51
CA GLY A 52 4.61 -1.44 16.29
C GLY A 52 3.86 -1.92 15.04
N ASP A 53 4.42 -1.57 13.90
CA ASP A 53 3.89 -1.83 12.58
C ASP A 53 4.05 -3.32 12.25
N PRO A 54 2.95 -4.07 12.05
CA PRO A 54 3.05 -5.49 11.73
C PRO A 54 3.70 -5.77 10.36
N ALA A 55 3.76 -4.80 9.45
CA ALA A 55 4.38 -4.99 8.14
C ALA A 55 5.90 -5.00 8.21
N THR A 56 6.50 -4.20 9.11
CA THR A 56 7.96 -3.98 9.16
C THR A 56 8.58 -4.39 10.51
N GLY A 57 7.77 -4.53 11.55
CA GLY A 57 8.20 -4.72 12.93
C GLY A 57 8.73 -3.44 13.60
N MET A 58 8.65 -2.28 12.95
CA MET A 58 9.16 -1.01 13.47
C MET A 58 8.11 -0.25 14.29
N ALA A 59 8.52 0.73 15.09
CA ALA A 59 7.58 1.67 15.70
C ALA A 59 6.91 2.56 14.64
N PHE A 60 5.68 2.99 14.90
CA PHE A 60 4.96 4.01 14.14
C PHE A 60 4.12 4.87 15.10
N GLY A 61 3.49 5.92 14.60
CA GLY A 61 2.73 6.91 15.37
C GLY A 61 3.28 8.33 15.18
N PRO A 62 4.42 8.67 15.81
CA PRO A 62 5.12 9.93 15.53
C PRO A 62 5.53 10.03 14.06
N THR A 63 5.47 11.25 13.48
CA THR A 63 5.75 11.46 12.05
C THR A 63 7.10 10.92 11.60
N ALA A 64 8.16 11.09 12.41
CA ALA A 64 9.47 10.56 12.08
C ALA A 64 9.49 9.02 12.03
N ASP A 65 8.74 8.35 12.92
CA ASP A 65 8.66 6.89 12.95
C ASP A 65 7.77 6.34 11.84
N ASN A 66 6.67 7.04 11.50
CA ASN A 66 5.87 6.76 10.31
C ASN A 66 6.72 6.78 9.04
N LEU A 67 7.58 7.79 8.89
CA LEU A 67 8.48 7.88 7.74
C LEU A 67 9.49 6.73 7.73
N LYS A 68 10.08 6.38 8.88
CA LYS A 68 11.04 5.27 8.98
C LYS A 68 10.41 3.93 8.61
N THR A 69 9.23 3.62 9.14
CA THR A 69 8.54 2.36 8.79
C THR A 69 8.13 2.34 7.32
N ALA A 70 7.64 3.46 6.76
CA ALA A 70 7.32 3.56 5.34
C ALA A 70 8.56 3.34 4.46
N ILE A 71 9.70 3.96 4.80
CA ILE A 71 10.98 3.75 4.08
C ILE A 71 11.38 2.27 4.10
N ALA A 72 11.26 1.60 5.25
CA ALA A 72 11.60 0.19 5.38
C ALA A 72 10.69 -0.71 4.52
N GLY A 73 9.38 -0.48 4.55
CA GLY A 73 8.41 -1.19 3.73
C GLY A 73 8.70 -1.01 2.23
N GLU A 74 8.73 0.23 1.76
CA GLU A 74 9.03 0.58 0.37
C GLU A 74 10.37 0.02 -0.09
N THR A 75 11.39 0.04 0.79
CA THR A 75 12.71 -0.55 0.49
C THR A 75 12.63 -2.04 0.25
N HIS A 76 12.00 -2.78 1.15
CA HIS A 76 11.80 -4.21 0.96
C HIS A 76 11.03 -4.52 -0.34
N GLU A 77 10.04 -3.70 -0.68
CA GLU A 77 9.26 -3.88 -1.89
C GLU A 77 10.13 -3.75 -3.16
N TYR A 78 10.97 -2.71 -3.27
CA TYR A 78 11.80 -2.54 -4.48
C TYR A 78 13.10 -3.35 -4.50
N THR A 79 13.64 -3.77 -3.35
CA THR A 79 14.89 -4.56 -3.32
C THR A 79 14.66 -6.05 -3.44
N ASP A 80 13.57 -6.55 -2.84
CA ASP A 80 13.36 -7.99 -2.67
C ASP A 80 12.02 -8.46 -3.25
N MET A 81 10.90 -7.88 -2.81
CA MET A 81 9.57 -8.41 -3.08
C MET A 81 9.23 -8.37 -4.57
N TYR A 82 9.17 -7.18 -5.18
CA TYR A 82 8.80 -7.05 -6.59
C TYR A 82 9.83 -7.66 -7.55
N PRO A 83 11.15 -7.55 -7.33
CA PRO A 83 12.13 -8.28 -8.14
C PRO A 83 11.94 -9.81 -8.09
N GLY A 84 11.63 -10.36 -6.91
CA GLY A 84 11.31 -11.78 -6.75
C GLY A 84 10.05 -12.16 -7.51
N MET A 85 8.97 -11.40 -7.34
CA MET A 85 7.70 -11.63 -8.04
C MET A 85 7.84 -11.52 -9.56
N ALA A 86 8.62 -10.55 -10.06
CA ALA A 86 8.89 -10.40 -11.49
C ALA A 86 9.63 -11.63 -12.06
N LYS A 87 10.65 -12.12 -11.34
CA LYS A 87 11.39 -13.33 -11.71
C LYS A 87 10.48 -14.55 -11.76
N ASP A 88 9.65 -14.74 -10.73
CA ASP A 88 8.72 -15.87 -10.65
C ASP A 88 7.69 -15.80 -11.79
N ALA A 89 7.02 -14.65 -11.98
CA ALA A 89 6.08 -14.43 -13.06
C ALA A 89 6.70 -14.73 -14.44
N ARG A 90 7.95 -14.32 -14.66
CA ARG A 90 8.65 -14.60 -15.91
C ARG A 90 8.98 -16.08 -16.11
N SER A 91 9.33 -16.76 -15.02
CA SER A 91 9.59 -18.22 -15.04
C SER A 91 8.33 -19.03 -15.35
N GLU A 92 7.16 -18.50 -15.00
CA GLU A 92 5.85 -19.10 -15.24
C GLU A 92 5.22 -18.68 -16.59
N GLY A 93 5.90 -17.82 -17.37
CA GLY A 93 5.45 -17.38 -18.69
C GLY A 93 4.49 -16.18 -18.68
N PHE A 94 4.38 -15.45 -17.57
CA PHE A 94 3.57 -14.24 -17.44
C PHE A 94 4.39 -12.96 -17.65
N ASP A 95 4.91 -12.76 -18.87
CA ASP A 95 5.81 -11.63 -19.18
C ASP A 95 5.18 -10.26 -18.87
N GLU A 96 3.90 -10.03 -19.20
CA GLU A 96 3.23 -8.75 -18.92
C GLU A 96 3.12 -8.47 -17.41
N ILE A 97 2.93 -9.51 -16.60
CA ILE A 97 2.87 -9.39 -15.14
C ILE A 97 4.27 -9.14 -14.57
N ALA A 98 5.29 -9.79 -15.13
CA ALA A 98 6.68 -9.53 -14.74
C ALA A 98 7.07 -8.06 -15.01
N ASP A 99 6.78 -7.54 -16.21
CA ASP A 99 7.03 -6.14 -16.58
C ASP A 99 6.27 -5.16 -15.67
N TRP A 100 5.06 -5.54 -15.24
CA TRP A 100 4.29 -4.78 -14.26
C TRP A 100 4.99 -4.73 -12.90
N PHE A 101 5.45 -5.87 -12.36
CA PHE A 101 6.19 -5.90 -11.11
C PHE A 101 7.51 -5.13 -11.17
N GLU A 102 8.23 -5.17 -12.29
CA GLU A 102 9.44 -4.35 -12.49
C GLU A 102 9.12 -2.84 -12.50
N THR A 103 7.94 -2.47 -13.02
CA THR A 103 7.47 -1.09 -12.98
C THR A 103 7.14 -0.65 -11.56
N LEU A 104 6.49 -1.52 -10.77
CA LEU A 104 6.21 -1.26 -9.35
C LEU A 104 7.50 -1.09 -8.55
N ALA A 105 8.50 -1.96 -8.73
CA ALA A 105 9.80 -1.81 -8.07
C ALA A 105 10.44 -0.42 -8.31
N LYS A 106 10.32 0.13 -9.54
CA LYS A 106 10.82 1.48 -9.84
C LYS A 106 10.01 2.56 -9.12
N ALA A 107 8.70 2.39 -8.99
CA ALA A 107 7.82 3.31 -8.26
C ALA A 107 8.15 3.33 -6.76
N GLU A 108 8.27 2.16 -6.13
CA GLU A 108 8.54 2.06 -4.69
C GLU A 108 9.93 2.58 -4.33
N ARG A 109 10.92 2.37 -5.22
CA ARG A 109 12.22 3.05 -5.09
C ARG A 109 12.09 4.57 -5.07
N SER A 110 11.20 5.13 -5.90
CA SER A 110 10.91 6.56 -5.89
C SER A 110 10.20 6.99 -4.59
N HIS A 111 9.27 6.19 -4.07
CA HIS A 111 8.59 6.46 -2.79
C HIS A 111 9.56 6.45 -1.61
N ALA A 112 10.39 5.41 -1.46
CA ALA A 112 11.42 5.33 -0.43
C ALA A 112 12.35 6.56 -0.46
N ASN A 113 12.79 6.97 -1.64
CA ASN A 113 13.63 8.18 -1.79
C ASN A 113 12.90 9.47 -1.41
N LYS A 114 11.60 9.60 -1.69
CA LYS A 114 10.80 10.77 -1.30
C LYS A 114 10.63 10.80 0.22
N PHE A 115 10.30 9.68 0.84
CA PHE A 115 10.15 9.60 2.30
C PHE A 115 11.47 9.86 3.02
N GLN A 116 12.60 9.33 2.53
CA GLN A 116 13.92 9.60 3.10
C GLN A 116 14.25 11.11 3.07
N LYS A 117 14.06 11.77 1.92
CA LYS A 117 14.28 13.22 1.81
C LYS A 117 13.38 14.03 2.76
N THR A 118 12.13 13.61 2.92
CA THR A 118 11.20 14.24 3.86
C THR A 118 11.66 14.05 5.30
N LEU A 119 12.14 12.86 5.67
CA LEU A 119 12.68 12.58 7.00
C LEU A 119 13.93 13.43 7.28
N ASP A 120 14.88 13.50 6.35
CA ASP A 120 16.10 14.31 6.47
C ASP A 120 15.77 15.79 6.66
N SER A 121 14.72 16.27 5.98
CA SER A 121 14.25 17.67 6.08
C SER A 121 13.51 17.98 7.38
N LEU A 122 13.04 16.95 8.11
CA LEU A 122 12.33 17.12 9.38
C LEU A 122 13.27 17.57 10.52
N GLY A 123 14.59 17.52 10.30
CA GLY A 123 15.60 17.75 11.34
C GLY A 123 15.69 16.61 12.36
N ALA A 124 15.25 15.41 11.95
CA ALA A 124 15.24 14.19 12.75
C ALA A 124 16.51 13.36 12.56
#